data_AF-A0A932I8J4-F1
#
_entry.id   AF-A0A932I8J4-F1
#
_cell.length_a   1.000
_cell.length_b   1.000
_cell.length_c   1.000
_cell.angle_alpha   90.00
_cell.angle_beta   90.00
_cell.angle_gamma   90.00
#
_symmetry.space_group_name_H-M   'P 1'
#
loop_
_entity.id
_entity.type
_entity.pdbx_description
1 polymer ?
#
loop_
_entity_poly.entity_id
_entity_poly.type
_entity_poly.pdbx_seq_one_letter_code
_entity_poly.pdbx_strand_id
1 'polypeptide(L)'
;MKSEKFVVVFDTNSYRNLIRDTSIQDIEASIAQLKEKEARKNIMAKATPVVASEMLANLAGPGKSPHYNDCLKGLVAMANHCCEEAENTMHIIPLPYLHLAINFFKVSPPYAELLTRNMSGVIGDFKVDYLKAVEGHHLKETFTKLKDYIDGEEPRWISEVESFVELSRREALKSNPSISGKDLCEKMLDFINSGLFVPRISMAVIFSLAKSLQIRMTGEEHAAKGYILPQMFPLSVAFYQWICRRIVMGNIDLRNKKSRETRWNWRWDYEVSFLMNDHLLNGRIVLLVTSDKDMARMLQNYGYGGRVMNLDKYLKFLDI
;
A
#
# COMPACT_ATOMS: atom_id res chain seq x y z
N MET A 1 -15.36 -7.30 29.45
CA MET A 1 -15.25 -6.86 28.04
C MET A 1 -14.03 -7.54 27.43
N LYS A 2 -14.14 -8.16 26.25
CA LYS A 2 -12.94 -8.66 25.54
C LYS A 2 -12.11 -7.43 25.14
N SER A 3 -10.82 -7.43 25.45
CA SER A 3 -9.92 -6.39 24.95
C SER A 3 -9.95 -6.39 23.43
N GLU A 4 -9.96 -5.19 22.82
CA GLU A 4 -9.82 -5.05 21.38
C GLU A 4 -8.51 -5.69 20.92
N LYS A 5 -8.52 -6.29 19.73
CA LYS A 5 -7.33 -6.91 19.14
C LYS A 5 -6.92 -6.11 17.92
N PHE A 6 -5.63 -5.80 17.80
CA PHE A 6 -5.13 -5.01 16.69
C PHE A 6 -4.10 -5.79 15.86
N VAL A 7 -4.04 -5.47 14.58
CA VAL A 7 -2.84 -5.64 13.75
C VAL A 7 -2.25 -4.27 13.52
N VAL A 8 -0.95 -4.11 13.69
CA VAL A 8 -0.26 -2.88 13.29
C VAL A 8 0.52 -3.09 12.01
N VAL A 9 0.46 -2.10 11.13
CA VAL A 9 1.23 -2.01 9.90
C VAL A 9 1.99 -0.70 9.90
N PHE A 10 3.29 -0.76 9.66
CA PHE A 10 4.15 0.41 9.56
C PHE A 10 4.44 0.69 8.09
N ASP A 11 4.41 1.97 7.70
CA ASP A 11 4.98 2.40 6.42
C ASP A 11 6.53 2.40 6.45
N THR A 12 7.14 2.62 5.27
CA THR A 12 8.60 2.61 5.12
C THR A 12 9.27 3.65 6.01
N ASN A 13 8.71 4.86 6.07
CA ASN A 13 9.27 5.95 6.88
C ASN A 13 9.14 5.69 8.38
N SER A 14 8.09 5.01 8.83
CA SER A 14 7.91 4.64 10.23
C SER A 14 8.96 3.64 10.66
N TYR A 15 9.26 2.62 9.85
CA TYR A 15 10.38 1.72 10.14
C TYR A 15 11.72 2.47 10.16
N ARG A 16 11.99 3.31 9.16
CA ARG A 16 13.24 4.09 9.09
C ARG A 16 13.41 5.04 10.26
N ASN A 17 12.33 5.66 10.74
CA ASN A 17 12.38 6.59 11.86
C ASN A 17 12.47 5.87 13.21
N LEU A 18 11.81 4.71 13.35
CA LEU A 18 11.84 3.89 14.57
C LEU A 18 13.27 3.51 14.97
N ILE A 19 14.11 3.16 14.00
CA ILE A 19 15.49 2.68 14.25
C ILE A 19 16.57 3.67 13.83
N ARG A 20 16.22 4.94 13.54
CA ARG A 20 17.16 5.92 12.95
C ARG A 20 18.44 6.02 13.77
N ASP A 21 18.30 6.13 15.09
CA ASP A 21 19.39 6.38 16.02
C ASP A 21 19.91 5.10 16.72
N THR A 22 19.38 3.92 16.34
CA THR A 22 19.73 2.59 16.89
C THR A 22 20.81 1.91 16.03
N SER A 23 21.85 1.29 16.60
CA SER A 23 22.79 0.49 15.79
C SER A 23 22.11 -0.77 15.22
N ILE A 24 22.58 -1.35 14.10
CA ILE A 24 21.98 -2.59 13.56
C ILE A 24 21.98 -3.72 14.61
N GLN A 25 23.05 -3.79 15.41
CA GLN A 25 23.24 -4.78 16.46
C GLN A 25 22.20 -4.65 17.58
N ASP A 26 21.71 -3.43 17.83
CA ASP A 26 20.74 -3.15 18.90
C ASP A 26 19.28 -3.18 18.42
N ILE A 27 19.03 -3.37 17.11
CA ILE A 27 17.67 -3.38 16.54
C ILE A 27 16.85 -4.52 17.13
N GLU A 28 17.40 -5.73 17.24
CA GLU A 28 16.67 -6.88 17.77
C GLU A 28 16.15 -6.60 19.19
N ALA A 29 17.02 -6.12 20.09
CA ALA A 29 16.65 -5.78 21.45
C ALA A 29 15.61 -4.65 21.51
N SER A 30 15.77 -3.62 20.67
CA SER A 30 14.81 -2.50 20.58
C SER A 30 13.43 -2.96 20.11
N ILE A 31 13.38 -3.86 19.12
CA ILE A 31 12.14 -4.43 18.60
C ILE A 31 11.51 -5.42 19.58
N ALA A 32 12.30 -6.18 20.35
CA ALA A 32 11.78 -7.05 21.41
C ALA A 32 11.03 -6.25 22.47
N GLN A 33 11.57 -5.09 22.89
CA GLN A 33 10.88 -4.17 23.81
C GLN A 33 9.57 -3.63 23.21
N LEU A 34 9.58 -3.25 21.93
CA LEU A 34 8.38 -2.81 21.21
C LEU A 34 7.30 -3.91 21.22
N LYS A 35 7.67 -5.15 20.83
CA LYS A 35 6.76 -6.30 20.80
C LYS A 35 6.16 -6.61 22.17
N GLU A 36 6.94 -6.48 23.24
CA GLU A 36 6.44 -6.66 24.61
C GLU A 36 5.33 -5.65 24.93
N LYS A 37 5.54 -4.37 24.59
CA LYS A 37 4.56 -3.30 24.81
C LYS A 37 3.31 -3.49 23.94
N GLU A 38 3.49 -3.91 22.69
CA GLU A 38 2.41 -4.26 21.77
C GLU A 38 1.57 -5.45 22.28
N ALA A 39 2.22 -6.49 22.78
CA ALA A 39 1.55 -7.67 23.33
C ALA A 39 0.65 -7.32 24.52
N ARG A 40 1.09 -6.41 25.41
CA ARG A 40 0.27 -5.90 26.53
C ARG A 40 -1.01 -5.19 26.07
N LYS A 41 -1.03 -4.66 24.84
CA LYS A 41 -2.20 -4.03 24.21
C LYS A 41 -2.87 -4.91 23.14
N ASN A 42 -2.51 -6.20 23.09
CA ASN A 42 -3.04 -7.19 22.15
C ASN A 42 -2.88 -6.78 20.67
N ILE A 43 -1.73 -6.19 20.35
CA ILE A 43 -1.34 -5.77 19.02
C ILE A 43 -0.41 -6.83 18.42
N MET A 44 -0.55 -7.07 17.12
CA MET A 44 0.33 -7.96 16.35
C MET A 44 0.84 -7.22 15.12
N ALA A 45 2.15 -7.10 14.98
CA ALA A 45 2.73 -6.52 13.77
C ALA A 45 2.60 -7.43 12.56
N LYS A 46 2.32 -6.84 11.40
CA LYS A 46 2.38 -7.53 10.11
C LYS A 46 3.12 -6.70 9.07
N ALA A 47 3.98 -7.36 8.31
CA ALA A 47 4.65 -6.77 7.17
C ALA A 47 3.66 -6.61 6.01
N THR A 48 3.94 -5.67 5.11
CA THR A 48 3.27 -5.59 3.80
C THR A 48 4.30 -5.78 2.69
N PRO A 49 3.96 -6.51 1.61
CA PRO A 49 4.85 -6.70 0.47
C PRO A 49 5.28 -5.38 -0.16
N VAL A 50 4.41 -4.36 -0.11
CA VAL A 50 4.68 -3.02 -0.66
C VAL A 50 5.79 -2.31 0.10
N VAL A 51 5.68 -2.21 1.43
CA VAL A 51 6.70 -1.57 2.27
C VAL A 51 8.02 -2.35 2.19
N ALA A 52 7.95 -3.68 2.18
CA ALA A 52 9.12 -4.53 2.00
C ALA A 52 9.80 -4.28 0.64
N SER A 53 9.01 -4.20 -0.45
CA SER A 53 9.55 -3.97 -1.80
C SER A 53 10.23 -2.60 -1.91
N GLU A 54 9.65 -1.56 -1.30
CA GLU A 54 10.25 -0.22 -1.27
C GLU A 54 11.62 -0.24 -0.57
N MET A 55 11.73 -0.88 0.60
CA MET A 55 13.00 -0.98 1.30
C MET A 55 14.02 -1.84 0.56
N LEU A 56 13.60 -2.98 0.00
CA LEU A 56 14.48 -3.89 -0.74
C LEU A 56 15.01 -3.27 -2.04
N ALA A 57 14.19 -2.50 -2.76
CA ALA A 57 14.63 -1.81 -3.97
C ALA A 57 15.71 -0.75 -3.68
N ASN A 58 15.69 -0.13 -2.49
CA ASN A 58 16.73 0.79 -2.04
C ASN A 58 18.06 0.08 -1.74
N LEU A 59 18.08 -1.26 -1.69
CA LEU A 59 19.30 -2.06 -1.53
C LEU A 59 19.94 -2.47 -2.86
N ALA A 60 19.43 -2.04 -4.03
CA ALA A 60 19.97 -2.44 -5.36
C ALA A 60 21.46 -2.05 -5.62
N GLY A 61 22.08 -1.29 -4.72
CA GLY A 61 23.54 -1.18 -4.64
C GLY A 61 24.00 -0.27 -3.52
N PRO A 62 25.08 -0.64 -2.79
CA PRO A 62 25.72 0.25 -1.82
C PRO A 62 26.07 1.60 -2.46
N GLY A 63 25.68 2.70 -1.82
CA GLY A 63 25.90 4.06 -2.32
C GLY A 63 25.04 4.49 -3.51
N LYS A 64 24.17 3.61 -4.06
CA LYS A 64 23.26 3.97 -5.16
C LYS A 64 21.97 4.65 -4.70
N SER A 65 21.57 4.43 -3.44
CA SER A 65 20.43 5.11 -2.83
C SER A 65 20.87 5.90 -1.60
N PRO A 66 20.42 7.16 -1.44
CA PRO A 66 20.63 7.91 -0.20
C PRO A 66 19.94 7.27 1.01
N HIS A 67 19.06 6.29 0.81
CA HIS A 67 18.29 5.61 1.84
C HIS A 67 18.76 4.18 2.11
N TYR A 68 19.90 3.74 1.54
CA TYR A 68 20.39 2.36 1.66
C TYR A 68 20.48 1.90 3.13
N ASN A 69 21.20 2.65 3.97
CA ASN A 69 21.41 2.27 5.37
C ASN A 69 20.11 2.28 6.18
N ASP A 70 19.27 3.31 5.99
CA ASP A 70 17.98 3.40 6.67
C ASP A 70 17.05 2.25 6.27
N CYS A 71 17.02 1.87 4.99
CA CYS A 71 16.20 0.77 4.49
C CYS A 71 16.73 -0.59 4.94
N LEU A 72 18.06 -0.77 5.02
CA LEU A 72 18.66 -1.98 5.57
C LEU A 72 18.27 -2.16 7.03
N LYS A 73 18.43 -1.11 7.85
CA LYS A 73 18.01 -1.11 9.26
C LYS A 73 16.50 -1.34 9.38
N GLY A 74 15.71 -0.68 8.54
CA GLY A 74 14.25 -0.86 8.49
C GLY A 74 13.82 -2.28 8.13
N LEU A 75 14.53 -2.97 7.24
CA LEU A 75 14.28 -4.38 6.90
C LEU A 75 14.61 -5.31 8.06
N VAL A 76 15.75 -5.12 8.73
CA VAL A 76 16.11 -5.88 9.93
C VAL A 76 15.05 -5.65 11.03
N ALA A 77 14.60 -4.40 11.21
CA ALA A 77 13.54 -4.07 12.15
C ALA A 77 12.22 -4.77 11.80
N MET A 78 11.78 -4.68 10.54
CA MET A 78 10.57 -5.37 10.05
C MET A 78 10.66 -6.88 10.23
N ALA A 79 11.80 -7.49 9.93
CA ALA A 79 12.01 -8.93 10.05
C ALA A 79 11.86 -9.38 11.51
N ASN A 80 12.44 -8.65 12.46
CA ASN A 80 12.29 -8.95 13.89
C ASN A 80 10.87 -8.63 14.43
N HIS A 81 10.26 -7.57 13.92
CA HIS A 81 8.97 -7.07 14.40
C HIS A 81 7.82 -7.99 14.01
N CYS A 82 7.84 -8.45 12.76
CA CYS A 82 6.77 -9.23 12.17
C CYS A 82 6.99 -10.75 12.24
N CYS A 83 8.14 -11.23 12.75
CA CYS A 83 8.36 -12.66 12.97
C CYS A 83 7.78 -13.11 14.31
N GLU A 84 7.03 -14.21 14.31
CA GLU A 84 6.71 -14.94 15.54
C GLU A 84 7.86 -15.89 15.89
N GLU A 85 8.43 -15.73 17.09
CA GLU A 85 9.64 -16.45 17.50
C GLU A 85 9.39 -17.94 17.66
N ALA A 86 8.24 -18.32 18.23
CA ALA A 86 7.91 -19.71 18.52
C ALA A 86 7.81 -20.58 17.26
N GLU A 87 7.41 -19.98 16.14
CA GLU A 87 7.16 -20.67 14.87
C GLU A 87 8.17 -20.28 13.79
N ASN A 88 9.13 -19.38 14.11
CA ASN A 88 9.99 -18.69 13.16
C ASN A 88 9.24 -18.26 11.88
N THR A 89 8.02 -17.73 12.08
CA THR A 89 7.07 -17.49 10.99
C THR A 89 6.85 -16.00 10.83
N MET A 90 7.21 -15.51 9.64
CA MET A 90 6.98 -14.12 9.26
C MET A 90 5.49 -13.86 8.98
N HIS A 91 4.91 -12.91 9.72
CA HIS A 91 3.56 -12.43 9.47
C HIS A 91 3.56 -11.36 8.39
N ILE A 92 3.09 -11.72 7.20
CA ILE A 92 2.93 -10.81 6.07
C ILE A 92 1.48 -10.78 5.61
N ILE A 93 0.99 -9.60 5.24
CA ILE A 93 -0.33 -9.43 4.63
C ILE A 93 -0.21 -9.68 3.13
N PRO A 94 -1.08 -10.50 2.50
CA PRO A 94 -1.05 -10.67 1.06
C PRO A 94 -1.25 -9.37 0.28
N LEU A 95 -0.78 -9.36 -0.97
CA LEU A 95 -1.06 -8.27 -1.90
C LEU A 95 -2.58 -8.08 -2.08
N PRO A 96 -3.07 -6.84 -2.22
CA PRO A 96 -4.49 -6.57 -2.45
C PRO A 96 -5.10 -7.34 -3.63
N TYR A 97 -4.30 -7.64 -4.66
CA TYR A 97 -4.69 -8.55 -5.73
C TYR A 97 -5.27 -9.88 -5.22
N LEU A 98 -4.64 -10.53 -4.24
CA LEU A 98 -5.12 -11.79 -3.66
C LEU A 98 -6.42 -11.59 -2.89
N HIS A 99 -6.53 -10.50 -2.13
CA HIS A 99 -7.75 -10.17 -1.40
C HIS A 99 -8.93 -9.99 -2.36
N LEU A 100 -8.72 -9.27 -3.46
CA LEU A 100 -9.75 -9.05 -4.46
C LEU A 100 -10.10 -10.34 -5.22
N ALA A 101 -9.11 -11.14 -5.62
CA ALA A 101 -9.33 -12.42 -6.29
C ALA A 101 -10.19 -13.37 -5.45
N ILE A 102 -9.87 -13.49 -4.16
CA ILE A 102 -10.63 -14.34 -3.23
C ILE A 102 -12.02 -13.76 -3.00
N ASN A 103 -12.16 -12.47 -2.72
CA ASN A 103 -13.46 -11.89 -2.37
C ASN A 103 -14.44 -11.91 -3.54
N PHE A 104 -13.99 -11.51 -4.74
CA PHE A 104 -14.86 -11.36 -5.91
C PHE A 104 -14.95 -12.60 -6.78
N PHE A 105 -13.92 -13.43 -6.84
CA PHE A 105 -13.88 -14.57 -7.76
C PHE A 105 -13.76 -15.92 -7.06
N LYS A 106 -13.58 -15.94 -5.73
CA LYS A 106 -13.37 -17.17 -4.94
C LYS A 106 -12.18 -17.99 -5.46
N VAL A 107 -11.21 -17.31 -6.08
CA VAL A 107 -9.97 -17.91 -6.60
C VAL A 107 -8.81 -17.43 -5.76
N SER A 108 -7.90 -18.35 -5.44
CA SER A 108 -6.60 -18.03 -4.83
C SER A 108 -5.50 -18.33 -5.86
N PRO A 109 -5.00 -17.32 -6.59
CA PRO A 109 -4.03 -17.55 -7.66
C PRO A 109 -2.69 -18.04 -7.09
N PRO A 110 -2.23 -19.26 -7.44
CA PRO A 110 -1.05 -19.86 -6.82
C PRO A 110 0.22 -19.00 -6.95
N TYR A 111 0.36 -18.31 -8.09
CA TYR A 111 1.50 -17.42 -8.32
C TYR A 111 1.51 -16.21 -7.37
N ALA A 112 0.35 -15.61 -7.06
CA ALA A 112 0.25 -14.49 -6.14
C ALA A 112 0.54 -14.90 -4.68
N GLU A 113 0.09 -16.10 -4.29
CA GLU A 113 0.47 -16.69 -3.01
C GLU A 113 1.98 -16.93 -2.93
N LEU A 114 2.55 -17.54 -3.96
CA LEU A 114 3.98 -17.83 -4.03
C LEU A 114 4.81 -16.54 -3.92
N LEU A 115 4.41 -15.47 -4.61
CA LEU A 115 5.09 -14.17 -4.49
C LEU A 115 5.06 -13.64 -3.06
N THR A 116 3.92 -13.72 -2.38
CA THR A 116 3.79 -13.29 -0.97
C THR A 116 4.67 -14.15 -0.06
N ARG A 117 4.69 -15.47 -0.25
CA ARG A 117 5.54 -16.39 0.52
C ARG A 117 7.03 -16.15 0.27
N ASN A 118 7.42 -15.94 -0.99
CA ASN A 118 8.80 -15.62 -1.34
C ASN A 118 9.23 -14.30 -0.71
N MET A 119 8.39 -13.26 -0.74
CA MET A 119 8.65 -12.00 -0.04
C MET A 119 8.83 -12.21 1.45
N SER A 120 7.98 -13.04 2.06
CA SER A 120 8.11 -13.45 3.47
C SER A 120 9.46 -14.10 3.77
N GLY A 121 9.93 -15.00 2.89
CA GLY A 121 11.24 -15.64 3.00
C GLY A 121 12.40 -14.65 2.88
N VAL A 122 12.35 -13.77 1.87
CA VAL A 122 13.36 -12.72 1.66
C VAL A 122 13.47 -11.81 2.90
N ILE A 123 12.35 -11.39 3.49
CA ILE A 123 12.38 -10.59 4.73
C ILE A 123 12.94 -11.41 5.90
N GLY A 124 12.53 -12.68 6.01
CA GLY A 124 12.99 -13.59 7.06
C GLY A 124 14.50 -13.81 7.07
N ASP A 125 15.15 -13.83 5.91
CA ASP A 125 16.62 -13.96 5.79
C ASP A 125 17.36 -12.84 6.56
N PHE A 126 16.81 -11.63 6.62
CA PHE A 126 17.40 -10.51 7.39
C PHE A 126 17.32 -10.68 8.90
N LYS A 127 16.38 -11.47 9.42
CA LYS A 127 16.31 -11.82 10.85
C LYS A 127 17.45 -12.77 11.22
N VAL A 128 17.73 -13.74 10.35
CA VAL A 128 18.69 -14.81 10.61
C VAL A 128 20.12 -14.29 10.56
N ASP A 129 20.49 -13.62 9.47
CA ASP A 129 21.82 -13.06 9.27
C ASP A 129 21.75 -12.00 8.16
N TYR A 130 21.63 -10.72 8.56
CA TYR A 130 21.45 -9.63 7.61
C TYR A 130 22.63 -9.48 6.64
N LEU A 131 23.86 -9.84 7.04
CA LEU A 131 25.03 -9.75 6.16
C LEU A 131 24.94 -10.81 5.06
N LYS A 132 24.66 -12.07 5.42
CA LYS A 132 24.44 -13.14 4.45
C LYS A 132 23.22 -12.89 3.57
N ALA A 133 22.15 -12.31 4.13
CA ALA A 133 20.96 -11.95 3.37
C ALA A 133 21.32 -10.91 2.29
N VAL A 134 22.00 -9.82 2.67
CA VAL A 134 22.46 -8.78 1.73
C VAL A 134 23.34 -9.39 0.64
N GLU A 135 24.36 -10.15 1.00
CA GLU A 135 25.26 -10.80 0.04
C GLU A 135 24.51 -11.76 -0.90
N GLY A 136 23.73 -12.68 -0.35
CA GLY A 136 23.00 -13.70 -1.10
C GLY A 136 21.96 -13.12 -2.06
N HIS A 137 21.24 -12.08 -1.64
CA HIS A 137 20.25 -11.40 -2.48
C HIS A 137 20.90 -10.50 -3.53
N HIS A 138 22.06 -9.90 -3.26
CA HIS A 138 22.86 -9.24 -4.28
C HIS A 138 23.34 -10.21 -5.36
N LEU A 139 23.89 -11.37 -4.95
CA LEU A 139 24.34 -12.41 -5.89
C LEU A 139 23.21 -12.94 -6.78
N LYS A 140 21.98 -13.02 -6.24
CA LYS A 140 20.78 -13.42 -7.00
C LYS A 140 20.10 -12.28 -7.76
N GLU A 141 20.64 -11.06 -7.67
CA GLU A 141 20.09 -9.83 -8.23
C GLU A 141 18.67 -9.51 -7.75
N THR A 142 18.30 -9.97 -6.55
CA THR A 142 16.93 -9.81 -6.01
C THR A 142 16.55 -8.34 -5.90
N PHE A 143 17.45 -7.51 -5.38
CA PHE A 143 17.20 -6.08 -5.19
C PHE A 143 17.10 -5.32 -6.51
N THR A 144 17.95 -5.65 -7.49
CA THR A 144 17.88 -5.06 -8.83
C THR A 144 16.57 -5.43 -9.52
N LYS A 145 16.18 -6.71 -9.49
CA LYS A 145 14.90 -7.18 -10.07
C LYS A 145 13.68 -6.51 -9.44
N LEU A 146 13.71 -6.30 -8.12
CA LEU A 146 12.65 -5.56 -7.41
C LEU A 146 12.64 -4.08 -7.81
N LYS A 147 13.81 -3.45 -7.92
CA LYS A 147 13.92 -2.08 -8.39
C LYS A 147 13.38 -1.93 -9.82
N ASP A 148 13.79 -2.80 -10.73
CA ASP A 148 13.33 -2.78 -12.13
C ASP A 148 11.82 -3.02 -12.23
N TYR A 149 11.28 -3.90 -11.39
CA TYR A 149 9.83 -4.11 -11.27
C TYR A 149 9.10 -2.84 -10.82
N ILE A 150 9.59 -2.18 -9.77
CA ILE A 150 9.01 -0.91 -9.28
C ILE A 150 9.08 0.17 -10.35
N ASP A 151 10.25 0.35 -10.97
CA ASP A 151 10.49 1.35 -12.02
C ASP A 151 9.61 1.05 -13.27
N GLY A 152 9.30 -0.22 -13.55
CA GLY A 152 8.40 -0.64 -14.63
C GLY A 152 6.90 -0.50 -14.33
N GLU A 153 6.50 -0.64 -13.07
CA GLU A 153 5.09 -0.44 -12.65
C GLU A 153 4.69 1.05 -12.64
N GLU A 154 5.66 1.96 -12.53
CA GLU A 154 5.39 3.40 -12.48
C GLU A 154 4.70 3.95 -13.73
N PRO A 155 5.26 3.79 -14.95
CA PRO A 155 4.61 4.24 -16.17
C PRO A 155 3.21 3.63 -16.39
N ARG A 156 3.03 2.38 -15.95
CA ARG A 156 1.75 1.67 -16.05
C ARG A 156 0.71 2.32 -15.16
N TRP A 157 1.03 2.54 -13.89
CA TRP A 157 0.11 3.18 -12.94
C TRP A 157 -0.22 4.62 -13.35
N ILE A 158 0.76 5.39 -13.84
CA ILE A 158 0.53 6.73 -14.39
C ILE A 158 -0.49 6.68 -15.52
N SER A 159 -0.32 5.76 -16.48
CA SER A 159 -1.28 5.59 -17.58
C SER A 159 -2.68 5.20 -17.10
N GLU A 160 -2.77 4.35 -16.08
CA GLU A 160 -4.06 3.96 -15.47
C GLU A 160 -4.76 5.19 -14.85
N VAL A 161 -4.07 5.99 -14.04
CA VAL A 161 -4.62 7.21 -13.43
C VAL A 161 -5.03 8.23 -14.49
N GLU A 162 -4.16 8.49 -15.47
CA GLU A 162 -4.44 9.41 -16.58
C GLU A 162 -5.69 8.98 -17.37
N SER A 163 -5.90 7.68 -17.55
CA SER A 163 -7.09 7.17 -18.25
C SER A 163 -8.40 7.55 -17.54
N PHE A 164 -8.42 7.61 -16.21
CA PHE A 164 -9.58 8.05 -15.43
C PHE A 164 -9.76 9.57 -15.45
N VAL A 165 -8.67 10.33 -15.46
CA VAL A 165 -8.72 11.79 -15.65
C VAL A 165 -9.25 12.12 -17.05
N GLU A 166 -8.75 11.44 -18.07
CA GLU A 166 -9.21 11.60 -19.46
C GLU A 166 -10.67 11.15 -19.63
N LEU A 167 -11.11 10.11 -18.91
CA LEU A 167 -12.53 9.76 -18.85
C LEU A 167 -13.37 10.93 -18.35
N SER A 168 -12.96 11.60 -17.26
CA SER A 168 -13.68 12.77 -16.75
C SER A 168 -13.70 13.94 -17.75
N ARG A 169 -12.61 14.13 -18.48
CA ARG A 169 -12.51 15.14 -19.55
C ARG A 169 -13.47 14.85 -20.69
N ARG A 170 -13.53 13.60 -21.15
CA ARG A 170 -14.46 13.18 -22.21
C ARG A 170 -15.91 13.38 -21.79
N GLU A 171 -16.27 13.02 -20.56
CA GLU A 171 -17.63 13.24 -20.05
C GLU A 171 -17.98 14.74 -19.98
N ALA A 172 -17.05 15.60 -19.55
CA ALA A 172 -17.25 17.05 -19.59
C ALA A 172 -17.50 17.57 -21.01
N LEU A 173 -16.66 17.14 -21.97
CA LEU A 173 -16.72 17.57 -23.38
C LEU A 173 -17.96 17.08 -24.14
N LYS A 174 -18.60 15.97 -23.72
CA LYS A 174 -19.85 15.50 -24.34
C LYS A 174 -20.97 16.54 -24.29
N SER A 175 -21.05 17.28 -23.19
CA SER A 175 -22.10 18.29 -22.97
C SER A 175 -21.80 19.64 -23.61
N ASN A 176 -20.50 19.99 -23.72
CA ASN A 176 -20.03 21.21 -24.33
C ASN A 176 -18.62 21.01 -24.94
N PRO A 177 -18.50 20.72 -26.25
CA PRO A 177 -17.22 20.44 -26.88
C PRO A 177 -16.21 21.59 -26.88
N SER A 178 -16.67 22.85 -26.72
CA SER A 178 -15.80 24.04 -26.69
C SER A 178 -15.40 24.49 -25.29
N ILE A 179 -15.84 23.77 -24.24
CA ILE A 179 -15.50 24.11 -22.85
C ILE A 179 -13.98 24.00 -22.63
N SER A 180 -13.40 24.96 -21.92
CA SER A 180 -11.96 25.03 -21.69
C SER A 180 -11.63 25.71 -20.37
N GLY A 181 -10.35 25.70 -20.00
CA GLY A 181 -9.83 26.39 -18.81
C GLY A 181 -10.54 25.96 -17.52
N LYS A 182 -10.95 26.96 -16.72
CA LYS A 182 -11.58 26.75 -15.41
C LYS A 182 -12.90 25.98 -15.50
N ASP A 183 -13.73 26.30 -16.49
CA ASP A 183 -15.05 25.67 -16.66
C ASP A 183 -14.92 24.18 -17.00
N LEU A 184 -13.92 23.81 -17.81
CA LEU A 184 -13.62 22.41 -18.09
C LEU A 184 -13.17 21.69 -16.79
N CYS A 185 -12.30 22.31 -16.01
CA CYS A 185 -11.86 21.77 -14.72
C CYS A 185 -13.05 21.55 -13.77
N GLU A 186 -13.95 22.53 -13.64
CA GLU A 186 -15.16 22.41 -12.82
C GLU A 186 -16.05 21.27 -13.31
N LYS A 187 -16.28 21.12 -14.62
CA LYS A 187 -17.07 20.00 -15.16
C LYS A 187 -16.44 18.62 -14.99
N MET A 188 -15.12 18.53 -15.10
CA MET A 188 -14.39 17.30 -14.78
C MET A 188 -14.56 16.94 -13.30
N LEU A 189 -14.48 17.94 -12.40
CA LEU A 189 -14.69 17.75 -10.97
C LEU A 189 -16.15 17.38 -10.64
N ASP A 190 -17.13 17.97 -11.31
CA ASP A 190 -18.55 17.58 -11.19
C ASP A 190 -18.73 16.09 -11.47
N PHE A 191 -18.13 15.59 -12.56
CA PHE A 191 -18.17 14.17 -12.90
C PHE A 191 -17.41 13.31 -11.88
N ILE A 192 -16.19 13.69 -11.50
CA ILE A 192 -15.39 12.94 -10.51
C ILE A 192 -16.12 12.83 -9.18
N ASN A 193 -16.80 13.89 -8.74
CA ASN A 193 -17.57 13.93 -7.50
C ASN A 193 -18.97 13.32 -7.62
N SER A 194 -19.39 12.94 -8.83
CA SER A 194 -20.68 12.31 -9.06
C SER A 194 -20.72 10.87 -8.54
N GLY A 195 -21.93 10.35 -8.28
CA GLY A 195 -22.14 8.95 -7.93
C GLY A 195 -21.77 7.94 -9.04
N LEU A 196 -21.41 8.41 -10.25
CA LEU A 196 -21.09 7.56 -11.39
C LEU A 196 -19.60 7.24 -11.53
N PHE A 197 -18.70 8.07 -10.97
CA PHE A 197 -17.27 7.91 -11.16
C PHE A 197 -16.70 6.71 -10.40
N VAL A 198 -17.07 6.58 -9.13
CA VAL A 198 -16.66 5.50 -8.22
C VAL A 198 -17.01 4.10 -8.77
N PRO A 199 -18.26 3.85 -9.24
CA PRO A 199 -18.58 2.59 -9.91
C PRO A 199 -17.74 2.33 -11.16
N ARG A 200 -17.38 3.35 -11.96
CA ARG A 200 -16.57 3.16 -13.17
C ARG A 200 -15.13 2.78 -12.87
N ILE A 201 -14.49 3.41 -11.88
CA ILE A 201 -13.16 2.98 -11.40
C ILE A 201 -13.25 1.52 -10.92
N SER A 202 -14.26 1.23 -10.12
CA SER A 202 -14.45 -0.10 -9.54
C SER A 202 -14.65 -1.18 -10.60
N MET A 203 -15.47 -0.90 -11.62
CA MET A 203 -15.63 -1.77 -12.77
C MET A 203 -14.30 -1.97 -13.51
N ALA A 204 -13.48 -0.94 -13.70
CA ALA A 204 -12.18 -1.10 -14.35
C ALA A 204 -11.23 -2.01 -13.54
N VAL A 205 -11.20 -1.87 -12.20
CA VAL A 205 -10.43 -2.75 -11.30
C VAL A 205 -10.90 -4.20 -11.42
N ILE A 206 -12.21 -4.44 -11.33
CA ILE A 206 -12.81 -5.78 -11.44
C ILE A 206 -12.55 -6.39 -12.82
N PHE A 207 -12.63 -5.60 -13.89
CA PHE A 207 -12.33 -6.06 -15.24
C PHE A 207 -10.87 -6.46 -15.40
N SER A 208 -9.94 -5.62 -14.92
CA SER A 208 -8.51 -5.92 -14.94
C SER A 208 -8.18 -7.21 -14.19
N LEU A 209 -8.81 -7.40 -13.02
CA LEU A 209 -8.68 -8.61 -12.22
C LEU A 209 -9.26 -9.85 -12.92
N ALA A 210 -10.46 -9.76 -13.49
CA ALA A 210 -11.05 -10.88 -14.24
C ALA A 210 -10.17 -11.26 -15.44
N LYS A 211 -9.63 -10.26 -16.15
CA LYS A 211 -8.72 -10.46 -17.27
C LYS A 211 -7.44 -11.18 -16.85
N SER A 212 -6.81 -10.78 -15.74
CA SER A 212 -5.59 -11.44 -15.25
C SER A 212 -5.84 -12.87 -14.77
N LEU A 213 -7.04 -13.14 -14.26
CA LEU A 213 -7.49 -14.48 -13.87
C LEU A 213 -8.02 -15.32 -15.04
N GLN A 214 -8.08 -14.75 -16.25
CA GLN A 214 -8.71 -15.36 -17.43
C GLN A 214 -10.18 -15.76 -17.22
N ILE A 215 -10.89 -15.04 -16.36
CA ILE A 215 -12.31 -15.26 -16.06
C ILE A 215 -13.15 -14.39 -16.99
N ARG A 216 -14.12 -15.02 -17.66
CA ARG A 216 -15.16 -14.30 -18.40
C ARG A 216 -16.28 -13.91 -17.45
N MET A 217 -16.78 -12.69 -17.62
CA MET A 217 -17.95 -12.19 -16.90
C MET A 217 -18.99 -11.71 -17.91
N THR A 218 -20.25 -11.88 -17.58
CA THR A 218 -21.34 -11.15 -18.23
C THR A 218 -21.28 -9.67 -17.87
N GLY A 219 -21.95 -8.81 -18.66
CA GLY A 219 -22.04 -7.39 -18.36
C GLY A 219 -22.73 -7.10 -17.02
N GLU A 220 -23.73 -7.90 -16.65
CA GLU A 220 -24.45 -7.79 -15.38
C GLU A 220 -23.56 -8.14 -14.19
N GLU A 221 -22.83 -9.27 -14.26
CA GLU A 221 -21.87 -9.66 -13.22
C GLU A 221 -20.78 -8.61 -13.03
N HIS A 222 -20.26 -8.08 -14.13
CA HIS A 222 -19.22 -7.05 -14.11
C HIS A 222 -19.73 -5.78 -13.41
N ALA A 223 -20.91 -5.30 -13.78
CA ALA A 223 -21.53 -4.14 -13.15
C ALA A 223 -21.80 -4.38 -11.66
N ALA A 224 -22.41 -5.52 -11.31
CA ALA A 224 -22.74 -5.86 -9.93
C ALA A 224 -21.49 -5.88 -9.03
N LYS A 225 -20.41 -6.55 -9.46
CA LYS A 225 -19.13 -6.55 -8.72
C LYS A 225 -18.53 -5.15 -8.61
N GLY A 226 -18.66 -4.33 -9.65
CA GLY A 226 -18.24 -2.92 -9.65
C GLY A 226 -18.96 -2.08 -8.58
N TYR A 227 -20.26 -2.30 -8.36
CA TYR A 227 -21.01 -1.63 -7.29
C TYR A 227 -20.71 -2.16 -5.88
N ILE A 228 -20.27 -3.42 -5.76
CA ILE A 228 -19.92 -4.05 -4.48
C ILE A 228 -18.52 -3.63 -4.00
N LEU A 229 -17.55 -3.44 -4.90
CA LEU A 229 -16.18 -3.05 -4.55
C LEU A 229 -16.07 -1.85 -3.58
N PRO A 230 -16.73 -0.69 -3.83
CA PRO A 230 -16.63 0.45 -2.92
C PRO A 230 -17.34 0.22 -1.58
N GLN A 231 -18.16 -0.82 -1.45
CA GLN A 231 -18.78 -1.20 -0.17
C GLN A 231 -17.82 -2.06 0.66
N MET A 232 -17.06 -2.95 0.01
CA MET A 232 -16.09 -3.82 0.68
C MET A 232 -14.75 -3.12 0.95
N PHE A 233 -14.31 -2.25 0.05
CA PHE A 233 -13.04 -1.52 0.12
C PHE A 233 -13.27 -0.01 -0.11
N PRO A 234 -14.04 0.65 0.78
CA PRO A 234 -14.46 2.03 0.58
C PRO A 234 -13.29 2.99 0.45
N LEU A 235 -12.26 2.84 1.29
CA LEU A 235 -11.11 3.71 1.27
C LEU A 235 -10.32 3.60 -0.04
N SER A 236 -10.14 2.40 -0.58
CA SER A 236 -9.32 2.21 -1.79
C SER A 236 -9.90 2.86 -3.02
N VAL A 237 -11.21 2.72 -3.22
CA VAL A 237 -11.88 3.36 -4.35
C VAL A 237 -11.93 4.87 -4.17
N ALA A 238 -12.20 5.32 -2.94
CA ALA A 238 -12.12 6.73 -2.57
C ALA A 238 -10.72 7.34 -2.78
N PHE A 239 -9.66 6.58 -2.52
CA PHE A 239 -8.29 7.05 -2.70
C PHE A 239 -7.99 7.33 -4.17
N TYR A 240 -8.44 6.46 -5.07
CA TYR A 240 -8.36 6.71 -6.51
C TYR A 240 -9.15 7.95 -6.95
N GLN A 241 -10.37 8.13 -6.43
CA GLN A 241 -11.17 9.32 -6.69
C GLN A 241 -10.44 10.59 -6.21
N TRP A 242 -9.85 10.53 -5.02
CA TRP A 242 -9.08 11.63 -4.46
C TRP A 242 -7.85 11.97 -5.30
N ILE A 243 -7.08 10.97 -5.76
CA ILE A 243 -5.94 11.18 -6.68
C ILE A 243 -6.40 11.91 -7.95
N CYS A 244 -7.45 11.42 -8.61
CA CYS A 244 -7.97 12.03 -9.84
C CYS A 244 -8.40 13.49 -9.59
N ARG A 245 -9.10 13.76 -8.49
CA ARG A 245 -9.48 15.11 -8.08
C ARG A 245 -8.26 16.01 -7.88
N ARG A 246 -7.21 15.53 -7.21
CA ARG A 246 -5.97 16.29 -6.97
C ARG A 246 -5.26 16.64 -8.27
N ILE A 247 -5.24 15.72 -9.22
CA ILE A 247 -4.64 15.93 -10.54
C ILE A 247 -5.37 17.04 -11.29
N VAL A 248 -6.70 16.96 -11.34
CA VAL A 248 -7.54 17.95 -12.03
C VAL A 248 -7.43 19.33 -11.37
N MET A 249 -7.57 19.40 -10.05
CA MET A 249 -7.48 20.68 -9.31
C MET A 249 -6.09 21.32 -9.40
N GLY A 250 -5.04 20.52 -9.34
CA GLY A 250 -3.66 20.99 -9.35
C GLY A 250 -3.05 21.13 -10.75
N ASN A 251 -3.80 20.79 -11.81
CA ASN A 251 -3.30 20.64 -13.17
C ASN A 251 -1.97 19.84 -13.20
N ILE A 252 -1.96 18.71 -12.50
CA ILE A 252 -0.74 17.93 -12.27
C ILE A 252 -0.46 17.05 -13.49
N ASP A 253 0.67 17.30 -14.15
CA ASP A 253 1.22 16.36 -15.14
C ASP A 253 2.01 15.27 -14.41
N LEU A 254 1.50 14.04 -14.41
CA LEU A 254 2.17 12.89 -13.79
C LEU A 254 3.39 12.39 -14.58
N ARG A 255 3.57 12.76 -15.84
CA ARG A 255 4.72 12.35 -16.66
C ARG A 255 5.96 13.21 -16.40
N ASN A 256 5.76 14.42 -15.88
CA ASN A 256 6.87 15.27 -15.45
C ASN A 256 7.70 14.59 -14.36
N LYS A 257 9.03 14.60 -14.52
CA LYS A 257 10.00 14.04 -13.56
C LYS A 257 9.75 14.48 -12.10
N LYS A 258 9.50 15.77 -11.85
CA LYS A 258 9.25 16.27 -10.50
C LYS A 258 7.96 15.70 -9.89
N SER A 259 6.92 15.55 -10.69
CA SER A 259 5.66 14.94 -10.25
C SER A 259 5.87 13.46 -9.95
N ARG A 260 6.55 12.73 -10.84
CA ARG A 260 6.92 11.32 -10.64
C ARG A 260 7.63 11.09 -9.30
N GLU A 261 8.72 11.82 -9.07
CA GLU A 261 9.52 11.72 -7.84
C GLU A 261 8.73 12.03 -6.56
N THR A 262 7.72 12.90 -6.63
CA THR A 262 6.96 13.33 -5.43
C THR A 262 5.62 12.61 -5.25
N ARG A 263 5.08 11.99 -6.30
CA ARG A 263 3.73 11.42 -6.32
C ARG A 263 3.71 9.92 -6.53
N TRP A 264 4.87 9.30 -6.79
CA TRP A 264 4.98 7.85 -6.84
C TRP A 264 4.45 7.16 -5.58
N ASN A 265 4.64 7.78 -4.41
CA ASN A 265 4.14 7.25 -3.14
C ASN A 265 2.62 7.05 -3.09
N TRP A 266 1.84 7.77 -3.92
CA TRP A 266 0.39 7.54 -4.02
C TRP A 266 0.04 6.11 -4.49
N ARG A 267 0.92 5.47 -5.25
CA ARG A 267 0.78 4.05 -5.63
C ARG A 267 0.81 3.14 -4.42
N TRP A 268 1.70 3.40 -3.47
CA TRP A 268 1.90 2.60 -2.27
C TRP A 268 0.79 2.84 -1.26
N ASP A 269 0.44 4.12 -1.08
CA ASP A 269 -0.72 4.54 -0.31
C ASP A 269 -2.00 3.84 -0.79
N TYR A 270 -2.18 3.78 -2.11
CA TYR A 270 -3.31 3.06 -2.71
C TYR A 270 -3.33 1.58 -2.34
N GLU A 271 -2.20 0.87 -2.32
CA GLU A 271 -2.20 -0.55 -1.89
C GLU A 271 -2.50 -0.70 -0.41
N VAL A 272 -1.89 0.14 0.43
CA VAL A 272 -2.12 0.14 1.87
C VAL A 272 -3.58 0.45 2.19
N SER A 273 -4.24 1.27 1.36
CA SER A 273 -5.65 1.61 1.55
C SER A 273 -6.58 0.40 1.54
N PHE A 274 -6.23 -0.70 0.85
CA PHE A 274 -7.01 -1.94 0.85
C PHE A 274 -7.05 -2.64 2.19
N LEU A 275 -6.10 -2.35 3.08
CA LEU A 275 -6.05 -2.88 4.43
C LEU A 275 -7.03 -2.17 5.38
N MET A 276 -7.50 -0.99 4.99
CA MET A 276 -8.26 -0.09 5.84
C MET A 276 -9.73 -0.12 5.42
N ASN A 277 -10.46 -1.05 6.03
CA ASN A 277 -11.89 -1.25 5.80
C ASN A 277 -12.56 -1.81 7.08
N ASP A 278 -13.84 -2.13 7.02
CA ASP A 278 -14.60 -2.63 8.18
C ASP A 278 -14.39 -4.12 8.46
N HIS A 279 -13.75 -4.85 7.55
CA HIS A 279 -13.40 -6.24 7.75
C HIS A 279 -12.17 -6.38 8.65
N LEU A 280 -12.22 -7.37 9.54
CA LEU A 280 -11.13 -7.67 10.46
C LEU A 280 -10.08 -8.54 9.78
N LEU A 281 -8.80 -8.22 9.97
CA LEU A 281 -7.70 -9.05 9.52
C LEU A 281 -7.39 -10.11 10.57
N ASN A 282 -7.78 -11.36 10.32
CA ASN A 282 -7.70 -12.46 11.29
C ASN A 282 -8.37 -12.10 12.64
N GLY A 283 -9.53 -11.44 12.59
CA GLY A 283 -10.27 -11.01 13.79
C GLY A 283 -9.65 -9.83 14.54
N ARG A 284 -8.73 -9.07 13.90
CA ARG A 284 -8.06 -7.90 14.46
C ARG A 284 -8.35 -6.64 13.64
N ILE A 285 -8.45 -5.49 14.31
CA ILE A 285 -8.58 -4.18 13.69
C ILE A 285 -7.21 -3.72 13.20
N VAL A 286 -7.11 -3.21 11.97
CA VAL A 286 -5.84 -2.70 11.45
C VAL A 286 -5.57 -1.29 11.98
N LEU A 287 -4.36 -1.06 12.49
CA LEU A 287 -3.76 0.23 12.81
C LEU A 287 -2.64 0.51 11.82
N LEU A 288 -2.66 1.70 11.21
CA LEU A 288 -1.61 2.16 10.31
C LEU A 288 -0.71 3.17 11.04
N VAL A 289 0.59 2.90 11.06
CA VAL A 289 1.62 3.84 11.53
C VAL A 289 2.26 4.49 10.30
N THR A 290 1.99 5.77 10.10
CA THR A 290 2.49 6.55 8.95
C THR A 290 2.60 8.03 9.29
N SER A 291 3.56 8.71 8.66
CA SER A 291 3.65 10.17 8.67
C SER A 291 2.99 10.83 7.45
N ASP A 292 2.41 10.05 6.54
CA ASP A 292 1.78 10.58 5.33
C ASP A 292 0.49 11.35 5.65
N LYS A 293 0.51 12.64 5.32
CA LYS A 293 -0.59 13.58 5.62
C LYS A 293 -1.77 13.45 4.66
N ASP A 294 -1.56 12.90 3.48
CA ASP A 294 -2.64 12.63 2.53
C ASP A 294 -3.38 11.36 2.95
N MET A 295 -2.67 10.29 3.32
CA MET A 295 -3.24 9.06 3.87
C MET A 295 -4.00 9.29 5.18
N ALA A 296 -3.39 9.98 6.15
CA ALA A 296 -4.04 10.24 7.45
C ALA A 296 -5.34 11.05 7.29
N ARG A 297 -5.37 12.03 6.39
CA ARG A 297 -6.55 12.85 6.10
C ARG A 297 -7.64 12.03 5.41
N MET A 298 -7.27 11.17 4.48
CA MET A 298 -8.20 10.25 3.84
C MET A 298 -8.84 9.32 4.87
N LEU A 299 -8.04 8.69 5.73
CA LEU A 299 -8.56 7.85 6.79
C LEU A 299 -9.53 8.60 7.72
N GLN A 300 -9.19 9.84 8.10
CA GLN A 300 -10.08 10.67 8.91
C GLN A 300 -11.42 10.96 8.22
N ASN A 301 -11.40 11.34 6.94
CA ASN A 301 -12.60 11.66 6.16
C ASN A 301 -13.54 10.46 5.96
N TYR A 302 -12.99 9.25 5.98
CA TYR A 302 -13.73 7.99 5.78
C TYR A 302 -14.03 7.25 7.10
N GLY A 303 -13.93 7.93 8.25
CA GLY A 303 -14.29 7.35 9.56
C GLY A 303 -13.25 6.42 10.18
N TYR A 304 -12.07 6.30 9.57
CA TYR A 304 -10.95 5.48 10.05
C TYR A 304 -9.88 6.28 10.80
N GLY A 305 -10.15 7.53 11.19
CA GLY A 305 -9.17 8.41 11.84
C GLY A 305 -8.62 7.85 13.18
N GLY A 306 -9.39 7.03 13.89
CA GLY A 306 -8.93 6.32 15.09
C GLY A 306 -7.94 5.19 14.83
N ARG A 307 -7.76 4.81 13.56
CA ARG A 307 -6.92 3.69 13.12
C ARG A 307 -5.62 4.13 12.45
N VAL A 308 -5.27 5.40 12.55
CA VAL A 308 -4.02 5.96 12.02
C VAL A 308 -3.27 6.78 13.07
N MET A 309 -1.97 6.58 13.14
CA MET A 309 -1.07 7.31 14.03
C MET A 309 0.24 7.59 13.31
N ASN A 310 0.91 8.70 13.64
CA ASN A 310 2.33 8.80 13.35
C ASN A 310 3.13 8.01 14.40
N LEU A 311 4.41 7.82 14.15
CA LEU A 311 5.28 7.04 15.03
C LEU A 311 5.27 7.56 16.47
N ASP A 312 5.44 8.86 16.69
CA ASP A 312 5.45 9.45 18.03
C ASP A 312 4.15 9.18 18.81
N LYS A 313 3.00 9.32 18.14
CA LYS A 313 1.70 9.03 18.74
C LYS A 313 1.55 7.54 19.03
N TYR A 314 2.08 6.67 18.17
CA TYR A 314 2.06 5.23 18.37
C TYR A 314 2.92 4.81 19.57
N LEU A 315 4.14 5.33 19.69
CA LEU A 315 5.03 5.05 20.83
C LEU A 315 4.43 5.53 22.15
N LYS A 316 3.84 6.74 22.17
CA LYS A 316 3.05 7.23 23.32
C LYS A 316 1.87 6.33 23.64
N PHE A 317 1.18 5.84 22.61
CA PHE A 317 0.09 4.88 22.78
C PHE A 317 0.57 3.55 23.38
N LEU A 318 1.86 3.20 23.26
CA LEU A 318 2.48 2.01 23.86
C LEU A 318 3.16 2.25 25.21
N ASP A 319 3.13 3.48 25.73
CA ASP A 319 3.85 3.88 26.95
C ASP A 319 5.37 3.65 26.81
N ILE A 320 5.93 4.13 25.68
CA ILE A 320 7.36 4.19 25.33
C ILE A 320 7.81 5.66 25.27
#